data_AF-E3MTG8-F1
#
_entry.id   AF-E3MTG8-F1
#
_cell.length_a   1.000
_cell.length_b   1.000
_cell.length_c   1.000
_cell.angle_alpha   90.00
_cell.angle_beta   90.00
_cell.angle_gamma   90.00
#
_symmetry.space_group_name_H-M   'P 1'
#
loop_
_entity.id
_entity.type
_entity.pdbx_description
1 polymer ?
#
loop_
_entity_poly.entity_id
_entity_poly.type
_entity_poly.pdbx_seq_one_letter_code
_entity_poly.pdbx_strand_id
1 'polypeptide(L)'
;MNFLESYHDTYQTVETLQPTTSAPNNSTTIDQKRFLSNTNNFIIDAIAGVSACVQVILFPFYIYVHRVNNKKDREMPIYPILNHFYHSMIFQNISLFCLSIDAVFLTNFVRDFSLLPILIKALICLLLLSIVTRYMFVKVYVILLSILAIQRFALYFHPTSENHWLFKKNGLRLLIYLIYGLVVCEDLLFLKRSVTYGEDALKPLFSMQIFLTILLISSSMLYIPMYVSVRKLSHLMSSKLNKPHRYIVWQTVLLAVGKVVSGMYSLIEMFNVPLVIQLTYLGCNRHNLKTFLNSFKLTKIWKRVCCCASSSTNSSQVQPYVIFDPQSTNHQLTN
;
A
#
# COMPACT_ATOMS: atom_id res chain seq x y z
N MET A 1 17.10 28.42 -82.42
CA MET A 1 17.17 29.64 -83.27
C MET A 1 16.03 30.55 -82.81
N ASN A 2 16.34 31.85 -82.62
CA ASN A 2 15.58 32.93 -81.91
C ASN A 2 15.84 32.89 -80.39
N PHE A 3 16.76 33.63 -79.75
CA PHE A 3 17.28 35.01 -79.84
C PHE A 3 16.31 36.14 -79.40
N LEU A 4 16.84 36.96 -78.47
CA LEU A 4 16.42 38.30 -77.97
C LEU A 4 15.37 38.27 -76.83
N GLU A 5 15.44 39.05 -75.75
CA GLU A 5 16.23 40.26 -75.50
C GLU A 5 16.34 40.58 -73.99
N SER A 6 17.40 41.31 -73.68
CA SER A 6 17.79 41.91 -72.42
C SER A 6 16.80 42.96 -71.91
N TYR A 7 16.55 42.98 -70.60
CA TYR A 7 16.29 44.23 -69.88
C TYR A 7 17.09 44.25 -68.57
N HIS A 8 18.13 45.08 -68.60
CA HIS A 8 18.84 45.61 -67.44
C HIS A 8 17.94 46.67 -66.80
N ASP A 9 17.74 46.64 -65.49
CA ASP A 9 17.55 47.88 -64.73
C ASP A 9 18.17 47.76 -63.35
N THR A 10 19.00 48.76 -63.08
CA THR A 10 19.91 48.90 -61.96
C THR A 10 19.25 49.78 -60.91
N TYR A 11 18.92 49.21 -59.75
CA TYR A 11 18.72 49.99 -58.53
C TYR A 11 19.34 49.24 -57.35
N GLN A 12 20.58 49.59 -57.04
CA GLN A 12 21.10 49.50 -55.68
C GLN A 12 20.44 50.61 -54.86
N THR A 13 19.69 50.28 -53.81
CA THR A 13 19.59 51.15 -52.64
C THR A 13 19.13 50.38 -51.40
N VAL A 14 19.98 50.47 -50.38
CA VAL A 14 19.71 50.43 -48.94
C VAL A 14 19.50 49.06 -48.29
N GLU A 15 20.54 48.66 -47.58
CA GLU A 15 20.52 47.73 -46.45
C GLU A 15 19.38 48.07 -45.48
N THR A 16 18.46 47.13 -45.28
CA THR A 16 17.79 46.99 -44.00
C THR A 16 18.04 45.58 -43.50
N LEU A 17 18.93 45.47 -42.50
CA LEU A 17 19.08 44.31 -41.63
C LEU A 17 17.68 43.93 -41.10
N GLN A 18 17.11 42.86 -41.64
CA GLN A 18 16.07 42.11 -40.95
C GLN A 18 16.81 41.15 -40.02
N PRO A 19 16.70 41.27 -38.68
CA PRO A 19 17.26 40.24 -37.82
C PRO A 19 16.41 38.99 -38.05
N THR A 20 17.03 37.98 -38.66
CA THR A 20 16.53 36.62 -38.61
C THR A 20 16.51 36.22 -37.14
N THR A 21 15.38 36.41 -36.47
CA THR A 21 15.08 35.72 -35.21
C THR A 21 14.93 34.24 -35.53
N SER A 22 16.07 33.58 -35.67
CA SER A 22 16.17 32.14 -35.50
C SER A 22 15.62 31.83 -34.11
N ALA A 23 14.42 31.29 -34.02
CA ALA A 23 13.91 30.74 -32.77
C ALA A 23 14.63 29.41 -32.50
N PRO A 24 15.55 29.30 -31.52
CA PRO A 24 16.24 28.07 -31.18
C PRO A 24 15.66 27.53 -29.86
N ASN A 25 14.34 27.39 -29.75
CA ASN A 25 13.71 27.10 -28.45
C ASN A 25 12.98 25.75 -28.38
N ASN A 26 12.65 25.10 -29.49
CA ASN A 26 11.91 23.83 -29.44
C ASN A 26 12.83 22.62 -29.16
N SER A 27 14.05 22.57 -29.71
CA SER A 27 14.96 21.44 -29.45
C SER A 27 15.44 21.41 -28.00
N THR A 28 15.92 22.55 -27.48
CA THR A 28 16.44 22.68 -26.12
C THR A 28 15.38 22.42 -25.05
N THR A 29 14.13 22.84 -25.27
CA THR A 29 13.03 22.54 -24.35
C THR A 29 12.56 21.08 -24.42
N ILE A 30 12.59 20.44 -25.58
CA ILE A 30 12.30 19.01 -25.74
C ILE A 30 13.39 18.16 -25.07
N ASP A 31 14.65 18.51 -25.28
CA ASP A 31 15.80 17.82 -24.68
C ASP A 31 15.81 17.97 -23.15
N GLN A 32 15.49 19.16 -22.64
CA GLN A 32 15.32 19.39 -21.21
C GLN A 32 14.15 18.60 -20.62
N LYS A 33 12.98 18.54 -21.29
CA LYS A 33 11.85 17.72 -20.85
C LYS A 33 12.20 16.24 -20.83
N ARG A 34 12.94 15.75 -21.83
CA ARG A 34 13.39 14.36 -21.90
C ARG A 34 14.39 14.03 -20.80
N PHE A 35 15.33 14.93 -20.53
CA PHE A 35 16.29 14.79 -19.45
C PHE A 35 15.62 14.77 -18.06
N LEU A 36 14.70 15.70 -17.80
CA LEU A 36 13.93 15.74 -16.56
C LEU A 36 13.07 14.49 -16.38
N SER A 37 12.41 14.03 -17.45
CA SER A 37 11.61 12.79 -17.44
C SER A 37 12.46 11.57 -17.12
N ASN A 38 13.62 11.41 -17.78
CA ASN A 38 14.53 10.30 -17.53
C ASN A 38 15.09 10.31 -16.10
N THR A 39 15.46 11.49 -15.60
CA THR A 39 15.96 11.66 -14.22
C THR A 39 14.89 11.29 -13.21
N ASN A 40 13.64 11.73 -13.43
CA ASN A 40 12.52 11.37 -12.57
C ASN A 40 12.26 9.86 -12.58
N ASN A 41 12.27 9.21 -13.75
CA ASN A 41 12.09 7.76 -13.85
C ASN A 41 13.18 7.00 -13.10
N PHE A 42 14.44 7.42 -13.22
CA PHE A 42 15.55 6.82 -12.47
C PHE A 42 15.37 6.95 -10.95
N ILE A 43 14.98 8.13 -10.47
CA ILE A 43 14.70 8.35 -9.03
C ILE A 43 13.56 7.45 -8.56
N ILE A 44 12.51 7.30 -9.36
CA ILE A 44 11.35 6.44 -9.06
C ILE A 44 11.77 4.98 -8.94
N ASP A 45 12.55 4.48 -9.90
CA ASP A 45 13.06 3.12 -9.91
C ASP A 45 13.98 2.87 -8.70
N ALA A 46 14.83 3.84 -8.36
CA ALA A 46 15.69 3.77 -7.17
C ALA A 46 14.85 3.69 -5.87
N ILE A 47 13.82 4.53 -5.73
CA ILE A 47 12.91 4.49 -4.57
C ILE A 47 12.19 3.14 -4.50
N ALA A 48 11.66 2.64 -5.62
CA ALA A 48 10.98 1.36 -5.67
C ALA A 48 11.92 0.20 -5.28
N GLY A 49 13.15 0.21 -5.78
CA GLY A 49 14.18 -0.78 -5.44
C GLY A 49 14.55 -0.74 -3.95
N VAL A 50 14.80 0.44 -3.38
CA VAL A 50 15.08 0.60 -1.95
C VAL A 50 13.90 0.12 -1.11
N SER A 51 12.68 0.50 -1.46
CA SER A 51 11.46 0.05 -0.78
C SER A 51 11.32 -1.48 -0.83
N ALA A 52 11.60 -2.11 -1.97
CA ALA A 52 11.58 -3.56 -2.12
C ALA A 52 12.62 -4.24 -1.20
N CYS A 53 13.86 -3.73 -1.16
CA CYS A 53 14.91 -4.25 -0.28
C CYS A 53 14.52 -4.16 1.20
N VAL A 54 14.00 -2.99 1.63
CA VAL A 54 13.52 -2.79 3.00
C VAL A 54 12.38 -3.73 3.32
N GLN A 55 11.44 -3.95 2.39
CA GLN A 55 10.31 -4.86 2.56
C GLN A 55 10.78 -6.30 2.85
N VAL A 56 11.77 -6.78 2.10
CA VAL A 56 12.37 -8.12 2.29
C VAL A 56 13.06 -8.23 3.66
N ILE A 57 13.81 -7.22 4.06
CA ILE A 57 14.51 -7.19 5.36
C ILE A 57 13.52 -7.20 6.52
N LEU A 58 12.42 -6.44 6.44
CA LEU A 58 11.42 -6.34 7.50
C LEU A 58 10.49 -7.55 7.58
N PHE A 59 10.32 -8.29 6.49
CA PHE A 59 9.38 -9.41 6.41
C PHE A 59 9.56 -10.51 7.47
N PRO A 60 10.76 -11.07 7.74
CA PRO A 60 10.91 -12.10 8.78
C PRO A 60 10.52 -11.58 10.18
N PHE A 61 10.80 -10.31 10.46
CA PHE A 61 10.42 -9.69 11.72
C PHE A 61 8.91 -9.46 11.82
N TYR A 62 8.28 -9.06 10.71
CA TYR A 62 6.83 -8.94 10.61
C TYR A 62 6.15 -10.28 10.93
N ILE A 63 6.63 -11.38 10.35
CA ILE A 63 6.13 -12.73 10.65
C ILE A 63 6.28 -13.06 12.14
N TYR A 64 7.47 -12.82 12.69
CA TYR A 64 7.76 -13.15 14.08
C TYR A 64 6.83 -12.40 15.05
N VAL A 65 6.72 -11.08 14.90
CA VAL A 65 5.87 -10.24 15.74
C VAL A 65 4.40 -10.63 15.61
N HIS A 66 3.94 -10.92 14.38
CA HIS A 66 2.56 -11.36 14.17
C HIS A 66 2.28 -12.69 14.86
N ARG A 67 3.18 -13.67 14.76
CA ARG A 67 3.04 -14.97 15.43
C ARG A 67 2.95 -14.83 16.96
N VAL A 68 3.75 -13.94 17.54
CA VAL A 68 3.72 -13.66 18.99
C VAL A 68 2.39 -13.03 19.41
N ASN A 69 1.85 -12.12 18.61
CA ASN A 69 0.59 -11.42 18.91
C ASN A 69 -0.67 -12.22 18.56
N ASN A 70 -0.57 -13.24 17.69
CA ASN A 70 -1.72 -13.97 17.13
C ASN A 70 -2.69 -14.51 18.21
N LYS A 71 -2.19 -14.96 19.36
CA LYS A 71 -3.08 -15.43 20.44
C LYS A 71 -4.03 -14.34 20.93
N LYS A 72 -3.48 -13.15 21.19
CA LYS A 72 -4.24 -11.97 21.63
C LYS A 72 -5.11 -11.41 20.51
N ASP A 73 -4.57 -11.35 19.29
CA ASP A 73 -5.30 -10.76 18.16
C ASP A 73 -6.55 -11.58 17.78
N ARG A 74 -6.58 -12.90 18.06
CA ARG A 74 -7.72 -13.81 17.79
C ARG A 74 -8.99 -13.51 18.57
N GLU A 75 -8.84 -12.90 19.74
CA GLU A 75 -9.95 -12.51 20.62
C GLU A 75 -10.64 -11.25 20.10
N MET A 76 -9.96 -10.49 19.23
CA MET A 76 -10.49 -9.25 18.70
C MET A 76 -11.56 -9.49 17.63
N PRO A 77 -12.66 -8.70 17.63
CA PRO A 77 -13.67 -8.76 16.57
C PRO A 77 -13.10 -8.53 15.17
N ILE A 78 -12.08 -7.66 15.05
CA ILE A 78 -11.43 -7.31 13.78
C ILE A 78 -10.39 -8.34 13.29
N TYR A 79 -10.23 -9.46 14.00
CA TYR A 79 -9.26 -10.49 13.67
C TYR A 79 -9.31 -10.96 12.21
N PRO A 80 -10.48 -11.17 11.57
CA PRO A 80 -10.51 -11.62 10.18
C PRO A 80 -9.78 -10.68 9.22
N ILE A 81 -9.87 -9.36 9.43
CA ILE A 81 -9.18 -8.34 8.61
C ILE A 81 -7.68 -8.38 8.89
N LEU A 82 -7.27 -8.44 10.17
CA LEU A 82 -5.86 -8.52 10.55
C LEU A 82 -5.19 -9.80 10.03
N ASN A 83 -5.90 -10.93 10.13
CA ASN A 83 -5.44 -12.22 9.61
C ASN A 83 -5.32 -12.19 8.08
N HIS A 84 -6.27 -11.54 7.40
CA HIS A 84 -6.17 -11.30 5.96
C HIS A 84 -4.95 -10.45 5.61
N PHE A 85 -4.71 -9.32 6.30
CA PHE A 85 -3.51 -8.50 6.08
C PHE A 85 -2.23 -9.30 6.24
N TYR A 86 -2.14 -10.17 7.25
CA TYR A 86 -0.98 -11.04 7.44
C TYR A 86 -0.75 -12.00 6.27
N HIS A 87 -1.77 -12.76 5.88
CA HIS A 87 -1.64 -13.72 4.78
C HIS A 87 -1.38 -13.05 3.44
N SER A 88 -2.07 -11.94 3.17
CA SER A 88 -1.85 -11.16 1.96
C SER A 88 -0.46 -10.55 1.94
N MET A 89 0.09 -10.10 3.07
CA MET A 89 1.49 -9.64 3.14
C MET A 89 2.49 -10.77 2.85
N ILE A 90 2.21 -12.01 3.27
CA ILE A 90 3.05 -13.16 2.86
C ILE A 90 3.01 -13.32 1.33
N PHE A 91 1.80 -13.34 0.75
CA PHE A 91 1.63 -13.46 -0.70
C PHE A 91 2.33 -12.33 -1.45
N GLN A 92 2.24 -11.09 -0.98
CA GLN A 92 2.93 -9.93 -1.56
C GLN A 92 4.45 -10.06 -1.49
N ASN A 93 5.01 -10.63 -0.44
CA ASN A 93 6.46 -10.86 -0.38
C ASN A 93 6.88 -11.99 -1.34
N ILE A 94 6.09 -13.07 -1.46
CA ILE A 94 6.34 -14.12 -2.46
C ILE A 94 6.28 -13.55 -3.89
N SER A 95 5.23 -12.78 -4.20
CA SER A 95 5.07 -12.08 -5.47
C SER A 95 6.27 -11.15 -5.79
N LEU A 96 6.82 -10.47 -4.78
CA LEU A 96 8.03 -9.63 -4.94
C LEU A 96 9.27 -10.46 -5.31
N PHE A 97 9.46 -11.61 -4.67
CA PHE A 97 10.54 -12.53 -5.03
C PHE A 97 10.37 -13.07 -6.45
N CYS A 98 9.16 -13.48 -6.84
CA CYS A 98 8.87 -13.89 -8.21
C CYS A 98 9.22 -12.79 -9.22
N LEU A 99 8.80 -11.54 -8.98
CA LEU A 99 9.14 -10.40 -9.84
C LEU A 99 10.64 -10.20 -9.97
N SER A 100 11.37 -10.33 -8.86
CA SER A 100 12.83 -10.14 -8.85
C SER A 100 13.53 -11.22 -9.66
N ILE A 101 13.11 -12.49 -9.51
CA ILE A 101 13.63 -13.62 -10.28
C ILE A 101 13.30 -13.45 -11.76
N ASP A 102 12.04 -13.20 -12.10
CA ASP A 102 11.58 -13.05 -13.49
C ASP A 102 12.31 -11.90 -14.20
N ALA A 103 12.56 -10.78 -13.53
CA ALA A 103 13.32 -9.65 -14.09
C ALA A 103 14.79 -10.02 -14.38
N VAL A 104 15.45 -10.76 -13.49
CA VAL A 104 16.83 -11.24 -13.71
C VAL A 104 16.87 -12.26 -14.85
N PHE A 105 15.89 -13.16 -14.94
CA PHE A 105 15.82 -14.13 -16.03
C PHE A 105 15.57 -13.46 -17.38
N LEU A 106 14.63 -12.50 -17.45
CA LEU A 106 14.34 -11.76 -18.69
C LEU A 106 15.55 -10.96 -19.18
N THR A 107 16.24 -10.23 -18.28
CA THR A 107 17.42 -9.43 -18.67
C THR A 107 18.58 -10.27 -19.22
N ASN A 108 18.80 -11.47 -18.68
CA ASN A 108 19.88 -12.35 -19.14
C ASN A 108 19.51 -13.13 -20.42
N PHE A 109 18.26 -13.59 -20.56
CA PHE A 109 17.86 -14.51 -21.64
C PHE A 109 17.34 -13.80 -22.90
N VAL A 110 16.90 -12.54 -22.81
CA VAL A 110 16.52 -11.71 -23.97
C VAL A 110 17.68 -11.52 -24.95
N ARG A 111 18.93 -11.79 -24.57
CA ARG A 111 20.08 -11.69 -25.49
C ARG A 111 20.14 -12.83 -26.51
N ASP A 112 19.54 -13.98 -26.22
CA ASP A 112 19.60 -15.21 -27.01
C ASP A 112 18.18 -15.63 -27.47
N PHE A 113 17.53 -14.77 -28.26
CA PHE A 113 16.13 -14.88 -28.71
C PHE A 113 15.75 -16.18 -29.46
N SER A 114 16.71 -17.02 -29.85
CA SER A 114 16.49 -18.12 -30.79
C SER A 114 16.09 -19.47 -30.17
N LEU A 115 16.24 -19.69 -28.86
CA LEU A 115 16.16 -21.06 -28.31
C LEU A 115 14.84 -21.49 -27.66
N LEU A 116 13.95 -20.60 -27.16
CA LEU A 116 12.71 -21.04 -26.48
C LEU A 116 11.60 -19.95 -26.37
N PRO A 117 10.81 -19.70 -27.44
CA PRO A 117 9.75 -18.67 -27.43
C PRO A 117 8.60 -18.96 -26.44
N ILE A 118 8.36 -20.23 -26.10
CA ILE A 118 7.31 -20.64 -25.15
C ILE A 118 7.69 -20.24 -23.72
N LEU A 119 8.95 -20.44 -23.32
CA LEU A 119 9.45 -20.09 -21.98
C LEU A 119 9.39 -18.57 -21.75
N ILE A 120 9.82 -17.79 -22.75
CA ILE A 120 9.77 -16.32 -22.67
C ILE A 120 8.33 -15.83 -22.51
N LYS A 121 7.37 -16.38 -23.28
CA LYS A 121 5.95 -16.06 -23.12
C LYS A 121 5.42 -16.41 -21.72
N ALA A 122 5.83 -17.56 -21.17
CA ALA A 122 5.43 -17.97 -19.82
C ALA A 122 5.99 -17.02 -18.74
N LEU A 123 7.25 -16.60 -18.84
CA LEU A 123 7.88 -15.64 -17.92
C LEU A 123 7.22 -14.27 -17.98
N ILE A 124 6.90 -13.77 -19.18
CA ILE A 124 6.16 -12.51 -19.34
C ILE A 124 4.77 -12.62 -18.70
N CYS A 125 4.08 -13.74 -18.90
CA CYS A 125 2.78 -13.99 -18.27
C CYS A 125 2.88 -13.99 -16.73
N LEU A 126 3.90 -14.64 -16.17
CA LEU A 126 4.14 -14.69 -14.73
C LEU A 126 4.45 -13.30 -14.15
N LEU A 127 5.27 -12.52 -14.84
CA LEU A 127 5.59 -11.14 -14.48
C LEU A 127 4.32 -10.27 -14.45
N LEU A 128 3.49 -10.34 -15.49
CA LEU A 128 2.22 -9.60 -15.56
C LEU A 128 1.28 -10.02 -14.44
N LEU A 129 1.13 -11.32 -14.19
CA LEU A 129 0.30 -11.83 -13.10
C LEU A 129 0.77 -11.29 -11.74
N SER A 130 2.08 -11.29 -11.51
CA SER A 130 2.65 -10.78 -10.27
C SER A 130 2.39 -9.27 -10.08
N ILE A 131 2.57 -8.46 -11.13
CA ILE A 131 2.25 -7.01 -11.08
C ILE A 131 0.76 -6.79 -10.78
N VAL A 132 -0.13 -7.48 -11.49
CA VAL A 132 -1.60 -7.34 -11.31
C VAL A 132 -2.00 -7.70 -9.88
N THR A 133 -1.48 -8.80 -9.34
CA THR A 133 -1.82 -9.20 -7.97
C THR A 133 -1.33 -8.22 -6.90
N ARG A 134 -0.18 -7.56 -7.10
CA ARG A 134 0.26 -6.46 -6.21
C ARG A 134 -0.68 -5.28 -6.27
N TYR A 135 -1.07 -4.86 -7.47
CA TYR A 135 -1.96 -3.74 -7.66
C TYR A 135 -3.34 -3.97 -7.01
N MET A 136 -3.92 -5.15 -7.23
CA MET A 136 -5.18 -5.58 -6.63
C MET A 136 -5.14 -5.50 -5.11
N PHE A 137 -4.06 -6.00 -4.51
CA PHE A 137 -3.89 -5.98 -3.06
C PHE A 137 -3.88 -4.55 -2.51
N VAL A 138 -3.18 -3.61 -3.16
CA VAL A 138 -3.14 -2.21 -2.72
C VAL A 138 -4.54 -1.60 -2.66
N LYS A 139 -5.37 -1.80 -3.70
CA LYS A 139 -6.75 -1.30 -3.73
C LYS A 139 -7.59 -1.86 -2.57
N VAL A 140 -7.60 -3.19 -2.43
CA VAL A 140 -8.36 -3.88 -1.37
C VAL A 140 -7.91 -3.42 0.01
N TYR A 141 -6.60 -3.26 0.18
CA TYR A 141 -6.00 -2.85 1.43
C TYR A 141 -6.42 -1.44 1.86
N VAL A 142 -6.41 -0.47 0.93
CA VAL A 142 -6.91 0.89 1.17
C VAL A 142 -8.38 0.87 1.59
N ILE A 143 -9.23 0.11 0.89
CA ILE A 143 -10.66 -0.01 1.23
C ILE A 143 -10.85 -0.61 2.63
N LEU A 144 -10.15 -1.69 2.96
CA LEU A 144 -10.25 -2.35 4.27
C LEU A 144 -9.78 -1.45 5.42
N LEU A 145 -8.73 -0.63 5.21
CA LEU A 145 -8.30 0.37 6.18
C LEU A 145 -9.36 1.45 6.40
N SER A 146 -9.97 1.93 5.33
CA SER A 146 -11.04 2.93 5.40
C SER A 146 -12.24 2.41 6.18
N ILE A 147 -12.68 1.18 5.90
CA ILE A 147 -13.75 0.51 6.65
C ILE A 147 -13.36 0.37 8.13
N LEU A 148 -12.13 -0.02 8.43
CA LEU A 148 -11.66 -0.18 9.81
C LEU A 148 -11.61 1.15 10.57
N ALA A 149 -11.28 2.26 9.89
CA ALA A 149 -11.33 3.60 10.45
C ALA A 149 -12.77 4.03 10.78
N ILE A 150 -13.70 3.82 9.84
CA ILE A 150 -15.13 4.11 10.02
C ILE A 150 -15.71 3.27 11.15
N GLN A 151 -15.44 1.97 11.17
CA GLN A 151 -15.89 1.06 12.23
C GLN A 151 -15.43 1.53 13.61
N ARG A 152 -14.17 1.96 13.73
CA ARG A 152 -13.63 2.46 15.01
C ARG A 152 -14.25 3.79 15.43
N PHE A 153 -14.44 4.69 14.48
CA PHE A 153 -15.11 5.95 14.73
C PHE A 153 -16.54 5.72 15.25
N ALA A 154 -17.31 4.86 14.56
CA ALA A 154 -18.68 4.52 14.94
C ALA A 154 -18.76 3.87 16.32
N LEU A 155 -17.92 2.86 16.60
CA LEU A 155 -17.89 2.18 17.90
C LEU A 155 -17.48 3.11 19.04
N TYR A 156 -16.61 4.09 18.77
CA TYR A 156 -16.15 5.03 19.80
C TYR A 156 -17.23 6.04 20.19
N PHE A 157 -17.89 6.68 19.21
CA PHE A 157 -18.88 7.74 19.45
C PHE A 157 -20.29 7.19 19.72
N HIS A 158 -20.60 6.01 19.20
CA HIS A 158 -21.89 5.35 19.38
C HIS A 158 -21.68 3.91 19.90
N PRO A 159 -21.40 3.73 21.20
CA PRO A 159 -21.22 2.39 21.78
C PRO A 159 -22.48 1.51 21.64
N THR A 160 -23.68 2.09 21.53
CA THR A 160 -24.93 1.37 21.21
C THR A 160 -24.90 0.70 19.83
N SER A 161 -24.02 1.13 18.94
CA SER A 161 -23.79 0.50 17.64
C SER A 161 -22.93 -0.75 17.71
N GLU A 162 -22.41 -1.12 18.90
CA GLU A 162 -21.60 -2.33 19.12
C GLU A 162 -22.30 -3.60 18.63
N ASN A 163 -23.60 -3.76 18.89
CA ASN A 163 -24.37 -4.90 18.40
C ASN A 163 -24.53 -4.94 16.87
N HIS A 164 -24.47 -3.78 16.20
CA HIS A 164 -24.59 -3.67 14.74
C HIS A 164 -23.23 -3.85 14.04
N TRP A 165 -22.14 -3.39 14.67
CA TRP A 165 -20.78 -3.40 14.09
C TRP A 165 -19.90 -4.56 14.58
N LEU A 166 -20.30 -5.31 15.61
CA LEU A 166 -19.77 -6.63 15.92
C LEU A 166 -20.22 -7.62 14.84
N PHE A 167 -19.69 -7.44 13.63
CA PHE A 167 -19.82 -8.43 12.60
C PHE A 167 -19.28 -9.75 13.14
N LYS A 168 -20.12 -10.79 13.10
CA LYS A 168 -19.69 -12.17 13.34
C LYS A 168 -18.45 -12.43 12.46
N LYS A 169 -17.48 -13.21 12.95
CA LYS A 169 -16.23 -13.51 12.21
C LYS A 169 -16.48 -13.93 10.74
N ASN A 170 -17.61 -14.58 10.47
CA ASN A 170 -18.07 -14.96 9.14
C ASN A 170 -18.46 -13.77 8.25
N GLY A 171 -19.13 -12.75 8.82
CA GLY A 171 -19.53 -11.53 8.10
C GLY A 171 -18.35 -10.70 7.62
N LEU A 172 -17.31 -10.52 8.46
CA LEU A 172 -16.07 -9.85 8.03
C LEU A 172 -15.33 -10.63 6.94
N ARG A 173 -15.37 -11.96 6.98
CA ARG A 173 -14.77 -12.80 5.93
C ARG A 173 -15.52 -12.62 4.61
N LEU A 174 -16.86 -12.63 4.66
CA LEU A 174 -17.70 -12.34 3.50
C LEU A 174 -17.43 -10.94 2.93
N LEU A 175 -17.32 -9.93 3.80
CA LEU A 175 -16.99 -8.57 3.41
C LEU A 175 -15.68 -8.49 2.63
N ILE A 176 -14.63 -9.18 3.10
CA ILE A 176 -13.34 -9.23 2.39
C ILE A 176 -13.54 -9.81 0.98
N TYR A 177 -14.26 -10.92 0.82
CA TYR A 177 -14.53 -11.50 -0.50
C TYR A 177 -15.34 -10.57 -1.41
N LEU A 178 -16.34 -9.86 -0.86
CA LEU A 178 -17.11 -8.87 -1.61
C LEU A 178 -16.24 -7.72 -2.10
N ILE A 179 -15.29 -7.25 -1.28
CA ILE A 179 -14.35 -6.19 -1.69
C ILE A 179 -13.44 -6.68 -2.82
N TYR A 180 -12.90 -7.91 -2.74
CA TYR A 180 -12.15 -8.47 -3.87
C TYR A 180 -13.01 -8.56 -5.13
N GLY A 181 -14.24 -9.05 -5.01
CA GLY A 181 -15.18 -9.13 -6.14
C GLY A 181 -15.47 -7.76 -6.75
N LEU A 182 -15.64 -6.73 -5.92
CA LEU A 182 -15.84 -5.35 -6.36
C LEU A 182 -14.62 -4.82 -7.14
N VAL A 183 -13.42 -5.01 -6.61
CA VAL A 183 -12.18 -4.56 -7.27
C VAL A 183 -11.96 -5.31 -8.58
N VAL A 184 -12.19 -6.63 -8.63
CA VAL A 184 -12.07 -7.42 -9.87
C VAL A 184 -13.10 -6.97 -10.90
N CYS A 185 -14.35 -6.76 -10.48
CA CYS A 185 -15.41 -6.28 -11.37
C CYS A 185 -15.04 -4.92 -11.98
N GLU A 186 -14.50 -4.01 -11.17
CA GLU A 186 -14.02 -2.71 -11.64
C GLU A 186 -12.89 -2.84 -12.66
N ASP A 187 -11.87 -3.66 -12.39
CA ASP A 187 -10.76 -3.90 -13.33
C ASP A 187 -11.24 -4.55 -14.65
N LEU A 188 -12.23 -5.45 -14.60
CA LEU A 188 -12.83 -6.05 -15.81
C LEU A 188 -13.62 -5.02 -16.64
N LEU A 189 -14.38 -4.13 -15.98
CA LEU A 189 -15.08 -3.03 -16.65
C LEU A 189 -14.08 -2.06 -17.30
N PHE A 190 -12.96 -1.80 -16.61
CA PHE A 190 -11.87 -1.01 -17.16
C PHE A 190 -11.27 -1.67 -18.40
N LEU A 191 -10.94 -2.96 -18.35
CA LEU A 191 -10.36 -3.69 -19.50
C LEU A 191 -11.31 -3.67 -20.70
N LYS A 192 -12.61 -3.93 -20.48
CA LYS A 192 -13.64 -3.85 -21.52
C LYS A 192 -13.69 -2.47 -22.17
N ARG A 193 -13.61 -1.41 -21.36
CA ARG A 193 -13.61 -0.03 -21.83
C ARG A 193 -12.33 0.30 -22.60
N SER A 194 -11.18 -0.19 -22.14
CA SER A 194 -9.89 -0.04 -22.81
C SER A 194 -9.89 -0.63 -24.20
N VAL A 195 -10.50 -1.80 -24.38
CA VAL A 195 -10.65 -2.43 -25.71
C VAL A 195 -11.62 -1.65 -26.61
N THR A 196 -12.65 -1.03 -26.03
CA THR A 196 -13.71 -0.35 -26.79
C THR A 196 -13.35 1.07 -27.21
N TYR A 197 -12.64 1.82 -26.36
CA TYR A 197 -12.41 3.27 -26.51
C TYR A 197 -10.93 3.67 -26.67
N GLY A 198 -9.98 2.73 -26.64
CA GLY A 198 -8.55 3.04 -26.86
C GLY A 198 -7.95 3.96 -25.78
N GLU A 199 -7.08 4.91 -26.17
CA GLU A 199 -6.33 5.78 -25.24
C GLU A 199 -7.22 6.64 -24.32
N ASP A 200 -8.43 7.02 -24.77
CA ASP A 200 -9.39 7.75 -23.95
C ASP A 200 -9.93 6.95 -22.75
N ALA A 201 -9.70 5.63 -22.73
CA ALA A 201 -10.03 4.77 -21.60
C ALA A 201 -9.05 4.90 -20.42
N LEU A 202 -7.89 5.56 -20.55
CA LEU A 202 -6.96 5.79 -19.44
C LEU A 202 -7.48 6.83 -18.43
N LYS A 203 -8.34 7.77 -18.86
CA LYS A 203 -8.97 8.78 -17.98
C LYS A 203 -9.70 8.16 -16.77
N PRO A 204 -10.51 7.09 -16.90
CA PRO A 204 -11.13 6.44 -15.75
C PRO A 204 -10.18 5.76 -14.75
N LEU A 205 -8.98 5.33 -15.16
CA LEU A 205 -7.98 4.75 -14.24
C LEU A 205 -7.54 5.78 -13.18
N PHE A 206 -7.36 7.03 -13.61
CA PHE A 206 -7.14 8.16 -12.69
C PHE A 206 -8.34 8.39 -11.78
N SER A 207 -9.58 8.26 -12.29
CA SER A 207 -10.80 8.50 -11.50
C SER A 207 -10.93 7.58 -10.27
N MET A 208 -10.63 6.29 -10.42
CA MET A 208 -10.71 5.35 -9.28
C MET A 208 -9.59 5.55 -8.27
N GLN A 209 -8.38 5.86 -8.73
CA GLN A 209 -7.28 6.18 -7.83
C GLN A 209 -7.55 7.48 -7.05
N ILE A 210 -8.16 8.48 -7.69
CA ILE A 210 -8.63 9.69 -7.03
C ILE A 210 -9.70 9.36 -6.00
N PHE A 211 -10.70 8.54 -6.34
CA PHE A 211 -11.73 8.11 -5.39
C PHE A 211 -11.14 7.42 -4.17
N LEU A 212 -10.25 6.43 -4.36
CA LEU A 212 -9.58 5.72 -3.27
C LEU A 212 -8.72 6.66 -2.41
N THR A 213 -8.12 7.69 -3.03
CA THR A 213 -7.34 8.71 -2.32
C THR A 213 -8.23 9.60 -1.45
N ILE A 214 -9.34 10.09 -2.00
CA ILE A 214 -10.34 10.87 -1.26
C ILE A 214 -10.90 10.03 -0.10
N LEU A 215 -11.24 8.75 -0.36
CA LEU A 215 -11.73 7.82 0.65
C LEU A 215 -10.72 7.60 1.78
N LEU A 216 -9.43 7.48 1.45
CA LEU A 216 -8.37 7.28 2.45
C LEU A 216 -8.12 8.55 3.26
N ILE A 217 -8.12 9.72 2.62
CA ILE A 217 -7.96 11.02 3.29
C ILE A 217 -9.13 11.25 4.25
N SER A 218 -10.38 11.07 3.79
CA SER A 218 -11.55 11.22 4.64
C SER A 218 -11.52 10.26 5.83
N SER A 219 -11.13 8.99 5.60
CA SER A 219 -10.96 8.00 6.66
C SER A 219 -9.86 8.37 7.66
N SER A 220 -8.77 8.99 7.21
CA SER A 220 -7.70 9.46 8.09
C SER A 220 -8.17 10.61 8.99
N MET A 221 -9.01 11.52 8.46
CA MET A 221 -9.55 12.65 9.22
C MET A 221 -10.48 12.20 10.35
N LEU A 222 -11.15 11.04 10.23
CA LEU A 222 -11.97 10.47 11.32
C LEU A 222 -11.15 10.13 12.57
N TYR A 223 -9.82 9.96 12.47
CA TYR A 223 -8.96 9.76 13.62
C TYR A 223 -8.71 11.03 14.44
N ILE A 224 -8.88 12.23 13.87
CA ILE A 224 -8.73 13.50 14.58
C ILE A 224 -9.77 13.63 15.70
N PRO A 225 -11.09 13.55 15.44
CA PRO A 225 -12.09 13.66 16.49
C PRO A 225 -11.98 12.52 17.51
N MET A 226 -11.66 11.29 17.08
CA MET A 226 -11.37 10.17 18.00
C MET A 226 -10.19 10.47 18.94
N TYR A 227 -9.13 11.09 18.43
CA TYR A 227 -7.96 11.38 19.23
C TYR A 227 -8.19 12.53 20.22
N VAL A 228 -8.92 13.56 19.80
CA VAL A 228 -9.33 14.68 20.67
C VAL A 228 -10.22 14.19 21.81
N SER A 229 -11.21 13.34 21.53
CA SER A 229 -12.12 12.80 22.54
C SER A 229 -11.41 11.86 23.52
N VAL A 230 -10.46 11.02 23.06
CA VAL A 230 -9.64 10.16 23.93
C VAL A 230 -8.79 10.98 24.90
N ARG A 231 -8.21 12.11 24.46
CA ARG A 231 -7.46 13.00 25.37
C ARG A 231 -8.37 13.61 26.44
N LYS A 232 -9.58 14.04 26.06
CA LYS A 232 -10.57 14.63 26.98
C LYS A 232 -11.13 13.63 28.00
N LEU A 233 -11.25 12.34 27.65
CA LEU A 233 -11.79 11.28 28.53
C LEU A 233 -10.72 10.34 29.14
N SER A 234 -9.44 10.71 29.07
CA SER A 234 -8.31 9.85 29.47
C SER A 234 -8.32 9.36 30.92
N HIS A 235 -9.13 9.97 31.79
CA HIS A 235 -9.31 9.58 33.18
C HIS A 235 -10.22 8.34 33.37
N LEU A 236 -11.06 7.99 32.38
CA LEU A 236 -12.05 6.90 32.52
C LEU A 236 -11.49 5.54 32.06
N MET A 237 -11.80 4.47 32.80
CA MET A 237 -11.28 3.10 32.61
C MET A 237 -11.68 2.48 31.25
N SER A 238 -12.83 2.87 30.68
CA SER A 238 -13.26 2.53 29.32
C SER A 238 -12.26 2.99 28.23
N SER A 239 -11.58 4.13 28.43
CA SER A 239 -10.54 4.64 27.51
C SER A 239 -9.28 3.74 27.47
N LYS A 240 -9.05 2.95 28.53
CA LYS A 240 -7.92 2.01 28.61
C LYS A 240 -8.22 0.69 27.88
N LEU A 241 -9.50 0.30 27.80
CA LEU A 241 -9.97 -0.92 27.13
C LEU A 241 -10.14 -0.70 25.62
N ASN A 242 -10.60 0.48 25.20
CA ASN A 242 -10.72 0.91 23.81
C ASN A 242 -9.50 1.70 23.32
N LYS A 243 -8.28 1.22 23.57
CA LYS A 243 -7.11 1.85 22.94
C LYS A 243 -7.26 1.73 21.43
N PRO A 244 -7.34 2.84 20.67
CA PRO A 244 -7.21 2.74 19.22
C PRO A 244 -5.88 2.05 18.99
N HIS A 245 -5.88 0.88 18.32
CA HIS A 245 -4.62 0.20 18.01
C HIS A 245 -3.76 1.20 17.27
N ARG A 246 -2.74 1.72 17.96
CA ARG A 246 -1.97 2.88 17.53
C ARG A 246 -1.38 2.64 16.14
N TYR A 247 -1.00 1.41 15.84
CA TYR A 247 -0.51 1.04 14.51
C TYR A 247 -1.52 1.25 13.41
N ILE A 248 -2.81 0.93 13.60
CA ILE A 248 -3.84 1.11 12.55
C ILE A 248 -4.04 2.59 12.27
N VAL A 249 -4.03 3.44 13.30
CA VAL A 249 -4.11 4.90 13.15
C VAL A 249 -2.92 5.42 12.33
N TRP A 250 -1.70 5.08 12.76
CA TRP A 250 -0.48 5.49 12.06
C TRP A 250 -0.41 4.94 10.65
N GLN A 251 -0.93 3.74 10.41
CA GLN A 251 -1.02 3.13 9.10
C GLN A 251 -1.97 3.89 8.18
N THR A 252 -3.17 4.26 8.62
CA THR A 252 -4.07 5.10 7.82
C THR A 252 -3.47 6.49 7.57
N VAL A 253 -2.87 7.13 8.57
CA VAL A 253 -2.28 8.47 8.43
C VAL A 253 -1.08 8.48 7.49
N LEU A 254 -0.12 7.57 7.68
CA LEU A 254 1.08 7.50 6.83
C LEU A 254 0.72 7.14 5.39
N LEU A 255 -0.27 6.28 5.17
CA LEU A 255 -0.74 5.98 3.83
C LEU A 255 -1.48 7.16 3.19
N ALA A 256 -2.28 7.91 3.95
CA ALA A 256 -2.93 9.12 3.42
C ALA A 256 -1.89 10.17 3.01
N VAL A 257 -0.89 10.43 3.86
CA VAL A 257 0.23 11.33 3.55
C VAL A 257 1.01 10.81 2.34
N GLY A 258 1.34 9.52 2.33
CA GLY A 258 2.03 8.87 1.22
C GLY A 258 1.28 9.02 -0.10
N LYS A 259 -0.06 8.87 -0.11
CA LYS A 259 -0.88 9.07 -1.31
C LYS A 259 -0.93 10.51 -1.79
N VAL A 260 -0.99 11.48 -0.87
CA VAL A 260 -0.97 12.91 -1.24
C VAL A 260 0.39 13.29 -1.84
N VAL A 261 1.49 12.81 -1.27
CA VAL A 261 2.86 13.08 -1.76
C VAL A 261 3.16 12.33 -3.05
N SER A 262 2.73 11.07 -3.16
CA SER A 262 2.97 10.20 -4.31
C SER A 262 1.97 10.41 -5.46
N GLY A 263 1.19 11.51 -5.42
CA GLY A 263 -0.02 11.79 -6.20
C GLY A 263 0.06 11.76 -7.73
N MET A 264 1.11 11.20 -8.33
CA MET A 264 1.24 10.96 -9.76
C MET A 264 1.85 9.60 -10.15
N TYR A 265 2.28 8.74 -9.21
CA TYR A 265 3.03 7.52 -9.55
C TYR A 265 2.42 6.23 -8.96
N SER A 266 1.51 5.62 -9.72
CA SER A 266 0.83 4.36 -9.34
C SER A 266 1.78 3.18 -9.11
N LEU A 267 2.97 3.17 -9.75
CA LEU A 267 3.94 2.08 -9.62
C LEU A 267 4.62 2.07 -8.24
N ILE A 268 4.85 3.25 -7.65
CA ILE A 268 5.50 3.36 -6.34
C ILE A 268 4.58 2.84 -5.24
N GLU A 269 3.26 3.05 -5.37
CA GLU A 269 2.28 2.58 -4.39
C GLU A 269 2.32 1.06 -4.20
N MET A 270 2.63 0.29 -5.25
CA MET A 270 2.74 -1.17 -5.18
C MET A 270 3.84 -1.66 -4.23
N PHE A 271 4.87 -0.85 -4.00
CA PHE A 271 5.97 -1.15 -3.07
C PHE A 271 5.80 -0.44 -1.74
N ASN A 272 5.38 0.81 -1.75
CA ASN A 272 5.24 1.62 -0.54
C ASN A 272 4.12 1.14 0.37
N VAL A 273 2.98 0.70 -0.17
CA VAL A 273 1.84 0.29 0.67
C VAL A 273 2.20 -0.93 1.54
N PRO A 274 2.72 -2.05 0.99
CA PRO A 274 3.25 -3.17 1.80
C PRO A 274 4.33 -2.76 2.80
N LEU A 275 5.24 -1.88 2.42
CA LEU A 275 6.30 -1.38 3.31
C LEU A 275 5.73 -0.59 4.49
N VAL A 276 4.81 0.34 4.24
CA VAL A 276 4.14 1.11 5.30
C VAL A 276 3.37 0.18 6.23
N ILE A 277 2.76 -0.89 5.71
CA ILE A 277 2.09 -1.90 6.54
C ILE A 277 3.06 -2.57 7.50
N GLN A 278 4.22 -3.03 7.01
CA GLN A 278 5.22 -3.68 7.86
C GLN A 278 5.78 -2.71 8.91
N LEU A 279 6.17 -1.51 8.48
CA LEU A 279 6.74 -0.49 9.36
C LEU A 279 5.76 -0.08 10.47
N THR A 280 4.50 0.16 10.12
CA THR A 280 3.51 0.60 11.11
C THR A 280 3.12 -0.52 12.06
N TYR A 281 2.98 -1.76 11.57
CA TYR A 281 2.71 -2.91 12.42
C TYR A 281 3.86 -3.18 13.41
N LEU A 282 5.11 -3.08 12.96
CA LEU A 282 6.30 -3.28 13.79
C LEU A 282 6.56 -2.11 14.74
N GLY A 283 6.54 -0.88 14.23
CA GLY A 283 6.99 0.31 14.94
C GLY A 283 5.97 0.94 15.88
N CYS A 284 4.68 0.90 15.55
CA CYS A 284 3.67 1.70 16.26
C CYS A 284 3.08 1.02 17.52
N ASN A 285 3.52 -0.20 17.84
CA ASN A 285 3.17 -0.87 19.09
C ASN A 285 4.44 -1.03 19.92
N ARG A 286 4.52 -0.40 21.11
CA ARG A 286 5.70 -0.46 22.00
C ARG A 286 6.13 -1.90 22.33
N HIS A 287 5.16 -2.82 22.46
CA HIS A 287 5.47 -4.23 22.63
C HIS A 287 6.10 -4.82 21.36
N ASN A 288 5.52 -4.54 20.19
CA ASN A 288 6.06 -4.98 18.89
C ASN A 288 7.44 -4.40 18.60
N LEU A 289 7.66 -3.12 18.89
CA LEU A 289 8.94 -2.45 18.71
C LEU A 289 9.98 -3.02 19.67
N LYS A 290 9.62 -3.28 20.94
CA LYS A 290 10.53 -3.95 21.88
C LYS A 290 10.86 -5.36 21.41
N THR A 291 9.87 -6.11 20.95
CA THR A 291 10.04 -7.46 20.38
C THR A 291 10.92 -7.43 19.13
N PHE A 292 10.73 -6.45 18.24
CA PHE A 292 11.55 -6.18 17.06
C PHE A 292 12.99 -5.83 17.45
N LEU A 293 13.22 -4.84 18.31
CA LEU A 293 14.57 -4.46 18.75
C LEU A 293 15.29 -5.58 19.51
N ASN A 294 14.56 -6.35 20.33
CA ASN A 294 15.13 -7.52 21.01
C ASN A 294 15.47 -8.64 20.02
N SER A 295 14.77 -8.71 18.90
CA SER A 295 15.06 -9.70 17.86
C SER A 295 16.44 -9.42 17.22
N PHE A 296 16.83 -8.16 17.01
CA PHE A 296 18.20 -7.82 16.57
C PHE A 296 19.29 -8.27 17.56
N LYS A 297 18.95 -8.50 18.83
CA LYS A 297 19.93 -8.89 19.87
C LYS A 297 20.27 -10.38 19.92
N LEU A 298 19.65 -11.28 19.15
CA LEU A 298 19.98 -12.72 19.23
C LEU A 298 19.87 -13.55 17.93
N THR A 299 20.88 -14.40 17.76
CA THR A 299 21.07 -15.53 16.83
C THR A 299 19.98 -16.63 16.83
N LYS A 300 18.89 -16.46 17.58
CA LYS A 300 17.80 -17.46 17.72
C LYS A 300 16.65 -17.30 16.70
N ILE A 301 16.67 -16.25 15.88
CA ILE A 301 15.61 -15.96 14.88
C ILE A 301 15.61 -16.96 13.74
N TRP A 302 16.77 -17.23 13.14
CA TRP A 302 16.88 -18.14 11.99
C TRP A 302 16.34 -19.53 12.33
N LYS A 303 16.58 -20.01 13.55
CA LYS A 303 16.08 -21.32 14.04
C LYS A 303 14.55 -21.39 14.23
N ARG A 304 13.84 -20.25 14.40
CA ARG A 304 12.36 -20.21 14.55
C ARG A 304 11.63 -19.69 13.32
N VAL A 305 12.32 -18.98 12.43
CA VAL A 305 11.77 -18.49 11.16
C VAL A 305 11.88 -19.58 10.07
N CYS A 306 12.99 -20.32 10.00
CA CYS A 306 13.16 -21.42 9.04
C CYS A 306 12.46 -22.72 9.45
N CYS A 307 12.28 -22.98 10.74
CA CYS A 307 11.56 -24.18 11.18
C CYS A 307 10.08 -23.89 11.35
N CYS A 308 9.25 -24.39 10.42
CA CYS A 308 7.85 -24.70 10.66
C CYS A 308 7.76 -25.79 11.74
N ALA A 309 8.04 -25.44 13.00
CA ALA A 309 7.97 -26.38 14.11
C ALA A 309 6.81 -25.99 15.02
N SER A 310 5.74 -26.77 14.92
CA SER A 310 4.83 -27.01 16.03
C SER A 310 5.66 -27.23 17.31
N SER A 311 5.46 -26.38 18.30
CA SER A 311 5.79 -26.72 19.68
C SER A 311 4.90 -25.90 20.58
N SER A 312 3.99 -26.61 21.23
CA SER A 312 3.43 -26.24 22.51
C SER A 312 4.56 -26.05 23.55
N THR A 313 4.21 -25.44 24.69
CA THR A 313 5.04 -25.12 25.88
C THR A 313 5.79 -23.77 25.78
N ASN A 314 5.69 -22.81 26.71
CA ASN A 314 5.03 -22.73 28.01
C ASN A 314 4.32 -21.38 28.16
N SER A 315 3.20 -21.41 28.90
CA SER A 315 2.48 -20.25 29.39
C SER A 315 3.40 -19.37 30.25
N SER A 316 3.79 -18.21 29.74
CA SER A 316 3.95 -17.06 30.62
C SER A 316 2.54 -16.64 31.02
N GLN A 317 2.08 -17.12 32.18
CA GLN A 317 0.92 -16.57 32.87
C GLN A 317 1.04 -15.05 32.88
N VAL A 318 0.20 -14.38 32.10
CA VAL A 318 -0.19 -13.00 32.39
C VAL A 318 -1.29 -13.17 33.42
N GLN A 319 -1.08 -12.62 34.63
CA GLN A 319 -2.09 -12.60 35.68
C GLN A 319 -3.46 -12.25 35.09
N PRO A 320 -4.54 -12.97 35.44
CA PRO A 320 -5.88 -12.53 35.08
C PRO A 320 -6.11 -11.17 35.74
N TYR A 321 -6.48 -10.18 34.93
CA TYR A 321 -7.10 -8.98 35.46
C TYR A 321 -8.34 -9.43 36.21
N VAL A 322 -8.40 -9.14 37.51
CA VAL A 322 -9.61 -9.32 38.31
C VAL A 322 -10.67 -8.41 37.70
N ILE A 323 -11.69 -9.00 37.09
CA ILE A 323 -12.91 -8.30 36.74
C ILE A 323 -13.58 -7.99 38.08
N PHE A 324 -13.54 -6.73 38.48
CA PHE A 324 -14.30 -6.25 39.63
C PHE A 324 -15.78 -6.34 39.23
N ASP A 325 -16.48 -7.34 39.75
CA ASP A 325 -17.92 -7.48 39.62
C ASP A 325 -18.58 -6.71 40.78
N PRO A 326 -19.24 -5.57 40.54
CA PRO A 326 -19.84 -4.78 41.62
C PRO A 326 -21.03 -5.49 42.28
N GLN A 327 -21.52 -6.61 41.73
CA GLN A 327 -22.70 -7.30 42.25
C GLN A 327 -22.42 -8.39 43.29
N SER A 328 -21.15 -8.76 43.56
CA SER A 328 -20.85 -9.82 44.54
C SER A 328 -20.64 -9.34 45.98
N THR A 329 -20.63 -8.02 46.24
CA THR A 329 -20.28 -7.48 47.57
C THR A 329 -21.47 -7.35 48.53
N ASN A 330 -22.70 -7.52 48.06
CA ASN A 330 -23.91 -7.34 48.89
C ASN A 330 -24.40 -8.62 49.59
N HIS A 331 -23.73 -9.77 49.41
CA HIS A 331 -24.17 -11.05 49.99
C HIS A 331 -23.31 -11.57 51.17
N GLN A 332 -22.38 -10.76 51.71
CA GLN A 332 -21.53 -11.19 52.83
C GLN A 332 -21.60 -10.30 54.09
N LEU A 333 -22.65 -9.51 54.27
CA LEU A 333 -22.85 -8.68 55.47
C LEU A 333 -24.14 -8.96 56.25
N THR A 334 -24.75 -10.13 56.05
CA THR A 334 -25.80 -10.64 56.92
C THR A 334 -25.52 -12.10 57.26
N ASN A 335 -24.75 -12.29 58.33
CA ASN A 335 -24.92 -13.34 59.33
C ASN A 335 -24.15 -12.96 60.59
#